data_AF-A0AAU6WDU8-F1
#
_entry.id   AF-A0AAU6WDU8-F1
#
_cell.length_a   1.000
_cell.length_b   1.000
_cell.length_c   1.000
_cell.angle_alpha   90.00
_cell.angle_beta   90.00
_cell.angle_gamma   90.00
#
_symmetry.space_group_name_H-M   'P 1'
#
loop_
_entity.id
_entity.type
_entity.pdbx_description
1 polymer ?
#
loop_
_entity_poly.entity_id
_entity_poly.type
_entity_poly.pdbx_seq_one_letter_code
_entity_poly.pdbx_strand_id
1 'polypeptide(L)'
;MTRAQMEKEYASAIQSLEMPEGVSYPDAPETPTVDGVKESDVTWQKGAGEADAIIDWNCLWGHEWLKYQGQDQKLATNALNMYKSILDQPAFNKYFDAESFQPVIRENIEKAELGDPSGIKSDMQSSCRGDLW
;
A
#
# COMPACT_ATOMS: atom_id res chain seq x y z
N MET A 1 -1.30 -8.21 -19.70
CA MET A 1 -1.80 -6.89 -20.12
C MET A 1 -0.61 -5.97 -20.39
N THR A 2 -0.79 -4.88 -21.14
CA THR A 2 0.29 -3.90 -21.38
C THR A 2 0.48 -3.01 -20.15
N ARG A 3 1.64 -2.34 -20.05
CA ARG A 3 1.91 -1.36 -18.99
C ARG A 3 0.82 -0.28 -18.91
N ALA A 4 0.43 0.32 -20.03
CA ALA A 4 -0.61 1.34 -20.07
C ALA A 4 -1.97 0.86 -19.53
N GLN A 5 -2.30 -0.42 -19.72
CA GLN A 5 -3.53 -0.98 -19.13
C GLN A 5 -3.40 -1.14 -17.61
N MET A 6 -2.21 -1.53 -17.13
CA MET A 6 -1.91 -1.69 -15.70
C MET A 6 -1.90 -0.31 -15.00
N GLU A 7 -1.26 0.70 -15.59
CA GLU A 7 -1.29 2.08 -15.08
C GLU A 7 -2.71 2.64 -15.02
N LYS A 8 -3.57 2.25 -15.97
CA LYS A 8 -4.99 2.62 -15.94
C LYS A 8 -5.74 1.96 -14.78
N GLU A 9 -5.45 0.69 -14.45
CA GLU A 9 -6.02 0.03 -13.27
C GLU A 9 -5.62 0.78 -12.00
N TYR A 10 -4.32 1.08 -11.86
CA TYR A 10 -3.77 1.85 -10.75
C TYR A 10 -4.44 3.22 -10.61
N ALA A 11 -4.40 4.04 -11.66
CA ALA A 11 -5.00 5.38 -11.67
C ALA A 11 -6.51 5.37 -11.36
N SER A 12 -7.21 4.28 -11.69
CA SER A 12 -8.64 4.13 -11.39
C SER A 12 -8.88 3.76 -9.93
N ALA A 13 -8.05 2.88 -9.36
CA ALA A 13 -8.14 2.48 -7.96
C ALA A 13 -7.92 3.67 -7.02
N ILE A 14 -6.89 4.48 -7.29
CA ILE A 14 -6.46 5.57 -6.40
C ILE A 14 -7.49 6.69 -6.28
N GLN A 15 -8.30 6.90 -7.33
CA GLN A 15 -9.36 7.90 -7.33
C GLN A 15 -10.48 7.59 -6.33
N SER A 16 -10.61 6.33 -5.91
CA SER A 16 -11.62 5.89 -4.96
C SER A 16 -11.14 5.86 -3.50
N LEU A 17 -9.85 6.09 -3.28
CA LEU A 17 -9.20 5.95 -1.98
C LEU A 17 -9.05 7.30 -1.29
N GLU A 18 -9.35 7.34 0.01
CA GLU A 18 -9.10 8.51 0.84
C GLU A 18 -7.60 8.62 1.17
N MET A 19 -7.04 9.82 1.02
CA MET A 19 -5.61 10.09 1.16
C MET A 19 -5.29 10.84 2.44
N PRO A 20 -4.08 10.64 3.02
CA PRO A 20 -3.60 11.52 4.06
C PRO A 20 -3.51 12.97 3.56
N GLU A 21 -3.79 13.93 4.43
CA GLU A 21 -3.81 15.34 4.07
C GLU A 21 -2.41 15.82 3.64
N GLY A 22 -2.33 16.50 2.50
CA GLY A 22 -1.07 17.07 1.99
C GLY A 22 -0.08 16.04 1.41
N VAL A 23 -0.48 14.77 1.29
CA VAL A 23 0.32 13.72 0.66
C VAL A 23 -0.03 13.60 -0.81
N SER A 24 0.98 13.60 -1.68
CA SER A 24 0.84 13.29 -3.11
C SER A 24 0.95 11.79 -3.33
N TYR A 25 0.06 11.26 -4.15
CA TYR A 25 0.10 9.87 -4.56
C TYR A 25 1.05 9.68 -5.77
N PRO A 26 1.70 8.52 -5.95
CA PRO A 26 2.48 8.27 -7.16
C PRO A 26 1.56 8.30 -8.39
N ASP A 27 2.03 8.87 -9.50
CA ASP A 27 1.24 8.93 -10.74
C ASP A 27 1.14 7.56 -11.45
N ALA A 28 2.01 6.61 -11.06
CA ALA A 28 2.10 5.27 -11.62
C ALA A 28 2.76 4.30 -10.61
N PRO A 29 2.45 3.00 -10.71
CA PRO A 29 3.08 1.99 -9.87
C PRO A 29 4.57 1.84 -10.18
N GLU A 30 5.33 1.41 -9.18
CA GLU A 30 6.74 1.07 -9.37
C GLU A 30 6.84 -0.17 -10.27
N THR A 31 7.70 -0.10 -11.29
CA THR A 31 7.92 -1.23 -12.22
C THR A 31 9.38 -1.66 -12.15
N PRO A 32 9.67 -2.95 -11.91
CA PRO A 32 11.03 -3.41 -11.84
C PRO A 32 11.65 -3.34 -13.24
N THR A 33 12.88 -2.83 -13.30
CA THR A 33 13.69 -2.92 -14.52
C THR A 33 14.34 -4.30 -14.57
N VAL A 34 14.17 -5.02 -15.67
CA VAL A 34 14.80 -6.32 -15.88
C VAL A 34 15.88 -6.15 -16.95
N ASP A 35 17.13 -6.40 -16.56
CA ASP A 35 18.28 -6.26 -17.47
C ASP A 35 18.10 -7.10 -18.75
N GLY A 36 18.29 -6.45 -19.90
CA GLY A 36 18.16 -7.09 -21.20
C GLY A 36 16.73 -7.33 -21.68
N VAL A 37 15.71 -6.96 -20.89
CA VAL A 37 14.30 -7.03 -21.30
C VAL A 37 13.82 -5.63 -21.68
N LYS A 38 13.28 -5.48 -22.88
CA LYS A 38 12.62 -4.22 -23.25
C LYS A 38 11.32 -4.13 -22.49
N GLU A 39 10.99 -2.93 -22.03
CA GLU A 39 9.74 -2.67 -21.34
C GLU A 39 8.51 -3.10 -22.17
N SER A 40 8.57 -2.98 -23.50
CA SER A 40 7.54 -3.45 -24.43
C SER A 40 7.27 -4.95 -24.38
N ASP A 41 8.25 -5.72 -23.91
CA ASP A 41 8.22 -7.19 -23.88
C ASP A 41 7.74 -7.69 -22.51
N VAL A 42 7.59 -6.79 -21.53
CA VAL A 42 7.04 -7.09 -20.21
C VAL A 42 5.51 -7.11 -20.29
N THR A 43 4.91 -8.16 -19.74
CA THR A 43 3.46 -8.26 -19.60
C THR A 43 3.06 -8.37 -18.15
N TRP A 44 1.95 -7.73 -17.81
CA TRP A 44 1.44 -7.66 -16.45
C TRP A 44 0.24 -8.57 -16.26
N GLN A 45 0.04 -9.05 -15.02
CA GLN A 45 -1.19 -9.74 -14.66
C GLN A 45 -2.33 -8.73 -14.53
N LYS A 46 -3.54 -9.16 -14.90
CA LYS A 46 -4.75 -8.35 -14.69
C LYS A 46 -4.95 -8.11 -13.19
N GLY A 47 -5.17 -6.86 -12.79
CA GLY A 47 -5.32 -6.47 -11.40
C GLY A 47 -4.02 -6.05 -10.74
N ALA A 48 -2.85 -6.14 -11.42
CA ALA A 48 -1.57 -5.71 -10.85
C ALA A 48 -1.61 -4.24 -10.43
N GLY A 49 -2.14 -3.36 -11.28
CA GLY A 49 -2.20 -1.93 -10.94
C GLY A 49 -3.16 -1.63 -9.79
N GLU A 50 -4.27 -2.38 -9.69
CA GLU A 50 -5.20 -2.27 -8.56
C GLU A 50 -4.57 -2.76 -7.25
N ALA A 51 -3.78 -3.85 -7.29
CA ALA A 51 -3.06 -4.38 -6.14
C ALA A 51 -1.96 -3.40 -5.68
N ASP A 52 -1.15 -2.88 -6.60
CA ASP A 52 -0.10 -1.90 -6.29
C ASP A 52 -0.68 -0.63 -5.66
N ALA A 53 -1.82 -0.15 -6.17
CA ALA A 53 -2.51 1.01 -5.61
C ALA A 53 -2.96 0.77 -4.15
N ILE A 54 -3.46 -0.41 -3.82
CA ILE A 54 -3.86 -0.70 -2.44
C ILE A 54 -2.65 -0.76 -1.51
N ILE A 55 -1.52 -1.31 -1.96
CA ILE A 55 -0.29 -1.33 -1.17
C ILE A 55 0.24 0.08 -0.96
N ASP A 56 0.42 0.87 -2.01
CA ASP A 56 0.91 2.24 -1.91
C ASP A 56 0.00 3.11 -1.02
N TRP A 57 -1.32 2.95 -1.11
CA TRP A 57 -2.27 3.63 -0.24
C TRP A 57 -2.12 3.21 1.23
N ASN A 58 -1.93 1.92 1.50
CA ASN A 58 -1.74 1.44 2.86
C ASN A 58 -0.38 1.89 3.43
N CYS A 59 0.66 1.92 2.61
CA CYS A 59 1.97 2.47 2.94
C CYS A 59 1.88 3.93 3.39
N LEU A 60 1.13 4.76 2.66
CA LEU A 60 0.94 6.16 3.03
C LEU A 60 0.27 6.33 4.41
N TRP A 61 -0.74 5.53 4.71
CA TRP A 61 -1.39 5.56 6.03
C TRP A 61 -0.52 4.97 7.14
N GLY A 62 0.29 3.95 6.84
CA GLY A 62 1.27 3.39 7.76
C GLY A 62 2.34 4.42 8.12
N HIS A 63 2.85 5.15 7.13
CA HIS A 63 3.79 6.25 7.34
C HIS A 63 3.17 7.40 8.15
N GLU A 64 1.94 7.82 7.83
CA GLU A 64 1.25 8.88 8.58
C GLU A 64 1.01 8.48 10.05
N TRP A 65 0.73 7.19 10.30
CA TRP A 65 0.63 6.68 11.67
C TRP A 65 1.96 6.75 12.40
N LEU A 66 3.05 6.26 11.78
CA LEU A 66 4.40 6.30 12.36
C LEU A 66 4.86 7.73 12.67
N LYS A 67 4.49 8.69 11.82
CA LYS A 67 4.79 10.11 12.00
C LYS A 67 4.12 10.71 13.23
N TYR A 68 2.85 10.41 13.47
CA TYR A 68 2.10 11.01 14.59
C TYR A 68 2.06 10.17 15.86
N GLN A 69 2.47 8.90 15.80
CA GLN A 69 2.56 8.06 16.99
C GLN A 69 3.42 8.75 18.07
N GLY A 70 2.83 8.99 19.24
CA GLY A 70 3.50 9.67 20.35
C GLY A 70 3.59 11.20 20.22
N GLN A 71 3.06 11.80 19.14
CA GLN A 71 3.07 13.25 18.90
C GLN A 71 1.66 13.85 18.88
N ASP A 72 0.75 13.26 18.09
CA ASP A 72 -0.66 13.67 18.00
C ASP A 72 -1.57 12.45 17.98
N GLN A 73 -2.25 12.21 19.10
CA GLN A 73 -3.10 11.03 19.26
C GLN A 73 -4.28 11.02 18.28
N LYS A 74 -4.84 12.18 17.93
CA LYS A 74 -6.01 12.25 17.05
C LYS A 74 -5.60 11.86 15.63
N LEU A 75 -4.49 12.41 15.15
CA LEU A 75 -3.97 12.10 13.82
C LEU A 75 -3.45 10.67 13.74
N ALA A 76 -2.77 10.17 14.77
CA ALA A 76 -2.36 8.78 14.84
C ALA A 76 -3.56 7.82 14.83
N THR A 77 -4.60 8.07 15.63
CA THR A 77 -5.81 7.22 15.62
C THR A 77 -6.49 7.24 14.24
N ASN A 78 -6.55 8.39 13.57
CA ASN A 78 -7.10 8.46 12.22
C ASN A 78 -6.28 7.62 11.23
N ALA A 79 -4.96 7.81 11.23
CA ALA A 79 -4.07 7.08 10.32
C ALA A 79 -4.11 5.57 10.55
N LEU A 80 -4.17 5.11 11.80
CA LEU A 80 -4.30 3.67 12.11
C LEU A 80 -5.65 3.11 11.65
N ASN A 81 -6.74 3.86 11.79
CA ASN A 81 -8.05 3.43 11.31
C ASN A 81 -8.04 3.26 9.78
N MET A 82 -7.43 4.21 9.07
CA MET A 82 -7.27 4.14 7.63
C MET A 82 -6.35 2.99 7.21
N TYR A 83 -5.21 2.80 7.88
CA TYR A 83 -4.31 1.66 7.65
C TYR A 83 -5.05 0.33 7.84
N LYS A 84 -5.82 0.16 8.92
CA LYS A 84 -6.61 -1.06 9.17
C LYS A 84 -7.68 -1.31 8.12
N SER A 85 -8.22 -0.26 7.50
CA SER A 85 -9.28 -0.40 6.50
C SER A 85 -8.83 -1.09 5.21
N ILE A 86 -7.53 -1.41 5.05
CA ILE A 86 -7.06 -2.33 4.01
C ILE A 86 -7.77 -3.68 4.04
N LEU A 87 -8.14 -4.16 5.24
CA LEU A 87 -8.83 -5.45 5.40
C LEU A 87 -10.22 -5.45 4.74
N ASP A 88 -10.82 -4.27 4.60
CA ASP A 88 -12.13 -4.07 3.97
C ASP A 88 -12.03 -3.82 2.46
N GLN A 89 -10.81 -3.63 1.93
CA GLN A 89 -10.60 -3.37 0.50
C GLN A 89 -10.84 -4.65 -0.32
N PRO A 90 -11.74 -4.63 -1.34
CA PRO A 90 -12.00 -5.80 -2.16
C PRO A 90 -10.75 -6.32 -2.88
N ALA A 91 -9.90 -5.42 -3.34
CA ALA A 91 -8.64 -5.75 -4.01
C ALA A 91 -7.65 -6.46 -3.07
N PHE A 92 -7.59 -6.09 -1.79
CA PHE A 92 -6.76 -6.77 -0.81
C PHE A 92 -7.15 -8.25 -0.69
N ASN A 93 -8.43 -8.52 -0.50
CA ASN A 93 -8.95 -9.89 -0.36
C ASN A 93 -8.86 -10.71 -1.65
N LYS A 94 -8.82 -10.04 -2.81
CA LYS A 94 -8.81 -10.68 -4.13
C LYS A 94 -7.41 -11.04 -4.62
N TYR A 95 -6.43 -10.18 -4.39
CA TYR A 95 -5.10 -10.30 -5.01
C TYR A 95 -4.01 -10.76 -4.04
N PHE A 96 -4.19 -10.59 -2.74
CA PHE A 96 -3.17 -10.92 -1.75
C PHE A 96 -3.45 -12.28 -1.11
N ASP A 97 -2.39 -13.06 -0.95
CA ASP A 97 -2.46 -14.44 -0.51
C ASP A 97 -3.02 -14.56 0.92
N ALA A 98 -4.08 -15.34 1.07
CA ALA A 98 -4.81 -15.49 2.32
C ALA A 98 -4.05 -16.29 3.39
N GLU A 99 -3.05 -17.09 3.00
CA GLU A 99 -2.29 -17.95 3.90
C GLU A 99 -0.98 -17.32 4.37
N SER A 100 -0.41 -16.40 3.58
CA SER A 100 0.91 -15.82 3.83
C SER A 100 0.91 -14.30 3.99
N PHE A 101 0.22 -13.54 3.13
CA PHE A 101 0.30 -12.08 3.17
C PHE A 101 -0.77 -11.48 4.10
N GLN A 102 -2.02 -11.89 3.93
CA GLN A 102 -3.12 -11.32 4.72
C GLN A 102 -2.94 -11.51 6.25
N PRO A 103 -2.45 -12.67 6.74
CA PRO A 103 -2.19 -12.84 8.17
C PRO A 103 -1.12 -11.89 8.71
N VAL A 104 -0.07 -11.60 7.94
CA VAL A 104 1.00 -10.67 8.35
C VAL A 104 0.45 -9.25 8.53
N ILE A 105 -0.40 -8.78 7.60
CA ILE A 105 -1.05 -7.47 7.73
C ILE A 105 -1.96 -7.41 8.96
N ARG A 106 -2.71 -8.48 9.25
CA ARG A 106 -3.54 -8.56 10.48
C ARG A 106 -2.68 -8.49 11.73
N GLU A 107 -1.58 -9.24 11.80
CA GLU A 107 -0.65 -9.20 12.93
C GLU A 107 -0.02 -7.80 13.11
N ASN A 108 0.34 -7.14 12.01
CA ASN A 108 0.87 -5.77 12.04
C ASN A 108 -0.15 -4.77 12.59
N ILE A 109 -1.42 -4.90 12.20
CA ILE A 109 -2.53 -4.10 12.74
C ILE A 109 -2.69 -4.35 14.25
N GLU A 110 -2.73 -5.62 14.67
CA GLU A 110 -2.88 -5.99 16.09
C GLU A 110 -1.75 -5.40 16.96
N LYS A 111 -0.50 -5.46 16.47
CA LYS A 111 0.64 -4.81 17.14
C LYS A 111 0.47 -3.29 17.22
N ALA A 112 0.07 -2.65 16.14
CA ALA A 112 -0.11 -1.21 16.09
C ALA A 112 -1.24 -0.72 17.01
N GLU A 113 -2.34 -1.49 17.14
CA GLU A 113 -3.42 -1.21 18.10
C GLU A 113 -2.96 -1.28 19.56
N LEU A 114 -1.94 -2.10 19.84
CA LEU A 114 -1.26 -2.15 21.15
C LEU A 114 -0.16 -1.08 21.31
N GLY A 115 0.02 -0.21 20.31
CA GLY A 115 1.03 0.83 20.30
C GLY A 115 2.43 0.34 19.93
N ASP A 116 2.59 -0.89 19.43
CA ASP A 116 3.86 -1.40 18.94
C ASP A 116 4.03 -1.09 17.43
N PRO A 117 5.00 -0.23 17.05
CA PRO A 117 5.21 0.13 15.65
C PRO A 117 6.05 -0.88 14.86
N SER A 118 6.54 -1.96 15.48
CA SER A 118 7.48 -2.90 14.85
C SER A 118 6.93 -3.54 13.58
N GLY A 119 5.65 -3.94 13.58
CA GLY A 119 4.98 -4.54 12.43
C GLY A 119 4.90 -3.59 11.24
N ILE A 120 4.34 -2.39 11.45
CA ILE A 120 4.21 -1.38 10.40
C ILE A 120 5.59 -0.93 9.89
N LYS A 121 6.59 -0.75 10.76
CA LYS A 121 7.96 -0.41 10.31
C LYS A 121 8.57 -1.50 9.42
N SER A 122 8.36 -2.77 9.76
CA SER A 122 8.84 -3.88 8.95
C SER A 122 8.14 -3.89 7.58
N ASP A 123 6.83 -3.68 7.57
CA ASP A 123 6.04 -3.62 6.34
C ASP A 123 6.47 -2.48 5.42
N MET A 124 6.76 -1.29 5.99
CA MET A 124 7.29 -0.16 5.21
C MET A 124 8.61 -0.50 4.52
N GLN A 125 9.46 -1.28 5.16
CA GLN A 125 10.77 -1.66 4.61
C GLN A 125 10.67 -2.76 3.55
N SER A 126 9.67 -3.64 3.63
CA SER A 126 9.56 -4.79 2.73
C SER A 126 8.63 -4.56 1.54
N SER A 127 7.57 -3.79 1.75
CA SER A 127 6.41 -3.75 0.87
C SER A 127 6.22 -2.39 0.20
N CYS A 128 6.74 -1.31 0.81
CA CYS A 128 6.54 0.04 0.34
C CYS A 128 7.71 0.54 -0.49
N ARG A 129 7.40 1.17 -1.62
CA ARG A 129 8.37 1.88 -2.44
C ARG A 129 9.03 3.02 -1.66
N GLY A 130 10.33 3.22 -1.89
CA GLY A 130 11.18 4.08 -1.04
C GLY A 130 10.95 5.58 -1.17
N ASP A 131 10.10 6.03 -2.10
CA ASP A 131 9.72 7.43 -2.29
C ASP A 131 8.40 7.80 -1.59
N LEU A 132 7.74 6.85 -0.91
CA LEU A 132 6.49 7.09 -0.18
C LEU A 132 6.66 7.46 1.30
N TRP A 133 7.86 7.32 1.89
CA TRP A 133 8.08 7.49 3.32
C TRP A 133 9.51 7.90 3.70
#